data_AF-A0A1F8QQQ9-F1
#
_entry.id   AF-A0A1F8QQQ9-F1
#
_cell.length_a   1.000
_cell.length_b   1.000
_cell.length_c   1.000
_cell.angle_alpha   90.00
_cell.angle_beta   90.00
_cell.angle_gamma   90.00
#
_symmetry.space_group_name_H-M   'P 1'
#
loop_
_entity.id
_entity.type
_entity.pdbx_description
1 polymer ?
#
loop_
_entity_poly.entity_id
_entity_poly.type
_entity_poly.pdbx_seq_one_letter_code
_entity_poly.pdbx_strand_id
1 'polypeptide(L)'
;MVASTSPNSNARTIATLGGGCFWCLEAIYLELKGVEKVESGYSGGQVDHPSYQAVCTGITGHAEVVQVTFAPQVISYRDLLQVFFTIHDPTTLNRQGADVGTQYRSVIFYHDEEQRAIAEEVIAEVKDSKIWNAPLITQLQPFRGFFNAEEYHQNYFQRNPYQGYCQVIIAPKVAKFRKMYLERLKSYG
;
A
#
# COMPACT_ATOMS: atom_id res chain seq x y z
N MET A 1 -3.39 29.91 -32.14
CA MET A 1 -3.68 28.46 -32.23
C MET A 1 -3.26 27.85 -30.90
N VAL A 2 -4.23 27.56 -30.02
CA VAL A 2 -3.94 26.91 -28.73
C VAL A 2 -3.85 25.43 -29.03
N ALA A 3 -2.65 24.85 -28.87
CA ALA A 3 -2.45 23.42 -29.04
C ALA A 3 -3.19 22.70 -27.90
N SER A 4 -4.29 22.04 -28.24
CA SER A 4 -4.97 21.11 -27.35
C SER A 4 -4.04 19.92 -27.13
N THR A 5 -3.34 19.89 -26.00
CA THR A 5 -2.65 18.70 -25.53
C THR A 5 -3.69 17.68 -25.11
N SER A 6 -3.97 16.72 -25.97
CA SER A 6 -4.72 15.51 -25.60
C SER A 6 -4.01 14.86 -24.40
N PRO A 7 -4.69 14.58 -23.28
CA PRO A 7 -4.08 13.89 -22.16
C PRO A 7 -3.60 12.51 -22.64
N ASN A 8 -2.32 12.22 -22.39
CA ASN A 8 -1.67 10.99 -22.83
C ASN A 8 -2.37 9.79 -22.16
N SER A 9 -3.12 9.01 -22.94
CA SER A 9 -4.01 7.94 -22.47
C SER A 9 -3.30 6.72 -21.85
N ASN A 10 -1.98 6.81 -21.65
CA ASN A 10 -1.11 5.76 -21.13
C ASN A 10 -0.25 6.24 -19.94
N ALA A 11 -0.50 7.43 -19.37
CA ALA A 11 0.26 7.90 -18.21
C ALA A 11 0.04 6.94 -17.03
N ARG A 12 1.10 6.25 -16.59
CA ARG A 12 1.09 5.38 -15.41
C ARG A 12 1.55 6.18 -14.21
N THR A 13 0.89 5.99 -13.09
CA THR A 13 1.22 6.63 -11.81
C THR A 13 1.65 5.58 -10.79
N ILE A 14 2.48 6.00 -9.83
CA ILE A 14 3.02 5.12 -8.78
C ILE A 14 2.56 5.64 -7.42
N ALA A 15 2.03 4.75 -6.59
CA ALA A 15 1.80 4.99 -5.16
C ALA A 15 2.79 4.17 -4.33
N THR A 16 3.24 4.68 -3.19
CA THR A 16 4.08 3.92 -2.23
C THR A 16 3.47 3.95 -0.84
N LEU A 17 3.04 2.77 -0.37
CA LEU A 17 2.16 2.64 0.80
C LEU A 17 2.69 1.56 1.76
N GLY A 18 2.78 1.88 3.04
CA GLY A 18 3.14 0.95 4.13
C GLY A 18 2.01 0.85 5.15
N GLY A 19 1.63 -0.36 5.54
CA GLY A 19 0.45 -0.60 6.38
C GLY A 19 0.54 -1.88 7.20
N GLY A 20 1.75 -2.33 7.52
CA GLY A 20 2.02 -3.65 8.10
C GLY A 20 2.72 -4.57 7.10
N CYS A 21 2.57 -5.89 7.29
CA CYS A 21 3.16 -6.90 6.40
C CYS A 21 2.82 -6.64 4.92
N PHE A 22 3.84 -6.38 4.10
CA PHE A 22 3.64 -6.03 2.68
C PHE A 22 2.95 -7.13 1.85
N TRP A 23 2.99 -8.41 2.27
CA TRP A 23 2.32 -9.51 1.58
C TRP A 23 0.80 -9.37 1.67
N CYS A 24 0.30 -8.78 2.76
CA CYS A 24 -1.14 -8.48 2.90
C CYS A 24 -1.56 -7.40 1.91
N LEU A 25 -0.77 -6.33 1.81
CA LEU A 25 -1.05 -5.20 0.93
C LEU A 25 -0.95 -5.63 -0.53
N GLU A 26 0.14 -6.33 -0.89
CA GLU A 26 0.40 -6.84 -2.23
C GLU A 26 -0.75 -7.69 -2.75
N ALA A 27 -1.18 -8.68 -1.97
CA ALA A 27 -2.28 -9.58 -2.33
C ALA A 27 -3.59 -8.81 -2.63
N ILE A 28 -3.84 -7.72 -1.92
CA ILE A 28 -5.04 -6.91 -2.10
C ILE A 28 -4.92 -6.01 -3.34
N TYR A 29 -3.83 -5.25 -3.48
CA TYR A 29 -3.67 -4.32 -4.59
C TYR A 29 -3.57 -5.05 -5.94
N LEU A 30 -3.01 -6.26 -5.98
CA LEU A 30 -2.94 -7.07 -7.20
C LEU A 30 -4.32 -7.38 -7.81
N GLU A 31 -5.38 -7.42 -6.99
CA GLU A 31 -6.73 -7.73 -7.44
C GLU A 31 -7.53 -6.52 -7.93
N LEU A 32 -7.04 -5.30 -7.74
CA LEU A 32 -7.76 -4.08 -8.12
C LEU A 32 -7.71 -3.82 -9.63
N LYS A 33 -8.87 -3.60 -10.23
CA LYS A 33 -9.00 -3.14 -11.61
C LYS A 33 -8.28 -1.79 -11.77
N GLY A 34 -7.44 -1.69 -12.79
CA GLY A 34 -6.59 -0.51 -13.03
C GLY A 34 -5.23 -0.55 -12.33
N VAL A 35 -5.01 -1.47 -11.38
CA VAL A 35 -3.66 -1.76 -10.87
C VAL A 35 -2.97 -2.75 -11.80
N GLU A 36 -1.75 -2.42 -12.20
CA GLU A 36 -1.03 -3.14 -13.26
C GLU A 36 0.19 -3.87 -12.73
N LYS A 37 0.85 -3.30 -11.73
CA LYS A 37 2.01 -3.88 -11.06
C LYS A 37 1.96 -3.54 -9.58
N VAL A 38 2.33 -4.51 -8.74
CA VAL A 38 2.57 -4.29 -7.32
C VAL A 38 3.90 -4.92 -6.97
N GLU A 39 4.77 -4.18 -6.29
CA GLU A 39 6.09 -4.63 -5.85
C GLU A 39 6.23 -4.43 -4.35
N SER A 40 6.57 -5.50 -3.64
CA SER A 40 6.90 -5.46 -2.21
C SER A 40 8.32 -4.93 -2.02
N GLY A 41 8.55 -4.05 -1.04
CA GLY A 41 9.87 -3.49 -0.81
C GLY A 41 10.01 -2.69 0.47
N TYR A 42 11.10 -1.92 0.54
CA TYR A 42 11.52 -1.18 1.72
C TYR A 42 11.68 0.31 1.38
N SER A 43 11.14 1.20 2.23
CA SER A 43 11.27 2.66 2.03
C SER A 43 11.25 3.44 3.35
N GLY A 44 11.73 4.69 3.29
CA GLY A 44 11.71 5.64 4.41
C GLY A 44 12.78 5.43 5.49
N GLY A 45 13.68 4.46 5.32
CA GLY A 45 14.83 4.25 6.19
C GLY A 45 16.10 4.99 5.75
N GLN A 46 17.18 4.75 6.48
CA GLN A 46 18.47 5.43 6.30
C GLN A 46 19.55 4.56 5.66
N VAL A 47 19.34 3.24 5.64
CA VAL A 47 20.30 2.26 5.11
C VAL A 47 20.06 2.07 3.62
N ASP A 48 21.10 2.22 2.81
CA ASP A 48 21.05 1.92 1.38
C ASP A 48 21.06 0.40 1.14
N HIS A 49 20.30 -0.08 0.16
CA HIS A 49 20.15 -1.49 -0.19
C HIS A 49 20.01 -2.45 1.02
N PRO A 50 19.00 -2.26 1.90
CA PRO A 50 18.81 -3.11 3.07
C PRO A 50 18.38 -4.53 2.68
N SER A 51 18.85 -5.55 3.41
CA SER A 51 18.28 -6.90 3.32
C SER A 51 17.03 -7.02 4.18
N TYR A 52 16.18 -8.03 3.89
CA TYR A 52 15.02 -8.32 4.74
C TYR A 52 15.41 -8.48 6.22
N GLN A 53 16.49 -9.24 6.51
CA GLN A 53 16.94 -9.45 7.89
C GLN A 53 17.34 -8.15 8.58
N ALA A 54 17.98 -7.23 7.84
CA ALA A 54 18.34 -5.92 8.38
C ALA A 54 17.07 -5.11 8.71
N VAL A 55 16.06 -5.11 7.83
CA VAL A 55 14.77 -4.44 8.08
C VAL A 55 14.03 -5.04 9.27
N CYS A 56 14.03 -6.37 9.42
CA CYS A 56 13.40 -7.04 10.57
C CYS A 56 14.00 -6.65 11.92
N THR A 57 15.23 -6.13 11.98
CA THR A 57 15.80 -5.59 13.23
C THR A 57 15.12 -4.30 13.69
N GLY A 58 14.43 -3.59 12.79
CA GLY A 58 13.84 -2.26 13.04
C GLY A 58 14.85 -1.11 13.06
N ILE A 59 16.16 -1.39 12.98
CA ILE A 59 17.23 -0.38 13.13
C ILE A 59 17.42 0.43 11.85
N THR A 60 17.13 -0.14 10.67
CA THR A 60 17.33 0.54 9.38
C THR A 60 16.41 1.73 9.16
N GLY A 61 15.30 1.82 9.91
CA GLY A 61 14.24 2.81 9.76
C GLY A 61 13.29 2.55 8.59
N HIS A 62 13.54 1.53 7.77
CA HIS A 62 12.66 1.21 6.64
C HIS A 62 11.31 0.69 7.10
N ALA A 63 10.25 1.06 6.39
CA ALA A 63 8.95 0.40 6.41
C ALA A 63 8.94 -0.70 5.34
N GLU A 64 8.25 -1.80 5.63
CA GLU A 64 7.69 -2.65 4.58
C GLU A 64 6.60 -1.84 3.86
N VAL A 65 6.73 -1.75 2.54
CA VAL A 65 5.83 -1.00 1.67
C VAL A 65 5.51 -1.79 0.41
N VAL A 66 4.46 -1.38 -0.27
CA VAL A 66 4.21 -1.75 -1.67
C VAL A 66 4.35 -0.52 -2.58
N GLN A 67 4.98 -0.71 -3.74
CA GLN A 67 4.87 0.19 -4.88
C GLN A 67 3.77 -0.30 -5.81
N VAL A 68 2.74 0.51 -6.00
CA VAL A 68 1.57 0.20 -6.85
C VAL A 68 1.66 1.04 -8.11
N THR A 69 1.88 0.40 -9.26
CA THR A 69 1.73 1.04 -10.57
C THR A 69 0.30 0.88 -11.05
N PHE A 70 -0.35 1.98 -11.39
CA PHE A 70 -1.76 2.00 -11.76
C PHE A 70 -2.06 2.96 -12.92
N ALA A 71 -3.18 2.69 -13.58
CA ALA A 71 -3.78 3.49 -14.62
C ALA A 71 -4.78 4.49 -14.01
N PRO A 72 -4.44 5.80 -13.90
CA PRO A 72 -5.27 6.81 -13.21
C PRO A 72 -6.64 7.03 -13.87
N GLN A 73 -6.77 6.66 -15.15
CA GLN A 73 -8.04 6.68 -15.89
C GLN A 73 -9.00 5.53 -15.53
N VAL A 74 -8.52 4.51 -14.79
CA VAL A 74 -9.32 3.35 -14.36
C VAL A 74 -9.50 3.34 -12.85
N ILE A 75 -8.45 3.66 -12.10
CA ILE A 75 -8.46 3.76 -10.64
C ILE A 75 -7.66 4.98 -10.20
N SER A 76 -8.24 5.83 -9.37
CA SER A 76 -7.57 7.05 -8.92
C SER A 76 -6.63 6.77 -7.74
N TYR A 77 -5.66 7.67 -7.51
CA TYR A 77 -4.84 7.64 -6.29
C TYR A 77 -5.72 7.70 -5.03
N ARG A 78 -6.79 8.50 -5.07
CA ARG A 78 -7.80 8.58 -4.00
C ARG A 78 -8.42 7.22 -3.69
N ASP A 79 -8.80 6.46 -4.72
CA ASP A 79 -9.38 5.12 -4.55
C ASP A 79 -8.38 4.16 -3.88
N LEU A 80 -7.10 4.22 -4.26
CA LEU A 80 -6.06 3.42 -3.62
C LEU A 80 -5.93 3.77 -2.12
N LEU A 81 -6.00 5.05 -1.76
CA LEU A 81 -5.96 5.47 -0.35
C LEU A 81 -7.23 5.08 0.42
N GLN A 82 -8.40 5.11 -0.21
CA GLN A 82 -9.63 4.61 0.42
C GLN A 82 -9.53 3.09 0.70
N VAL A 83 -8.96 2.31 -0.23
CA VAL A 83 -8.65 0.90 0.02
C VAL A 83 -7.65 0.77 1.16
N PHE A 84 -6.55 1.53 1.13
CA PHE A 84 -5.51 1.54 2.17
C PHE A 84 -6.14 1.67 3.58
N PHE A 85 -6.96 2.69 3.82
CA PHE A 85 -7.54 2.94 5.15
C PHE A 85 -8.59 1.92 5.63
N THR A 86 -8.90 0.89 4.84
CA THR A 86 -9.85 -0.16 5.23
C THR A 86 -9.22 -1.56 5.35
N ILE A 87 -7.98 -1.74 4.88
CA ILE A 87 -7.31 -3.05 4.80
C ILE A 87 -6.25 -3.27 5.88
N HIS A 88 -5.86 -2.21 6.59
CA HIS A 88 -5.03 -2.25 7.80
C HIS A 88 -5.59 -1.32 8.87
N ASP A 89 -5.15 -1.48 10.12
CA ASP A 89 -5.46 -0.54 11.21
C ASP A 89 -4.49 0.68 11.17
N PRO A 90 -4.96 1.88 10.82
CA PRO A 90 -4.16 3.10 10.76
C PRO A 90 -4.00 3.80 12.11
N THR A 91 -4.46 3.20 13.21
CA THR A 91 -4.44 3.79 14.57
C THR A 91 -3.38 3.17 15.48
N THR A 92 -2.73 2.09 15.06
CA THR A 92 -1.75 1.33 15.86
C THR A 92 -0.31 1.71 15.55
N LEU A 93 0.38 2.32 16.51
CA LEU A 93 1.77 2.77 16.35
C LEU A 93 2.73 1.60 16.17
N ASN A 94 3.46 1.60 15.04
CA ASN A 94 4.50 0.63 14.72
C ASN A 94 4.02 -0.82 14.88
N ARG A 95 2.79 -1.09 14.45
CA ARG A 95 2.15 -2.40 14.60
C ARG A 95 1.03 -2.59 13.60
N GLN A 96 0.85 -3.82 13.14
CA GLN A 96 -0.36 -4.27 12.49
C GLN A 96 -0.79 -5.66 12.99
N GLY A 97 -1.83 -5.73 13.81
CA GLY A 97 -2.22 -6.97 14.47
C GLY A 97 -1.08 -7.54 15.32
N ALA A 98 -0.62 -8.74 14.98
CA ALA A 98 0.48 -9.42 15.66
C ALA A 98 1.89 -8.97 15.17
N ASP A 99 1.97 -8.27 14.04
CA ASP A 99 3.23 -7.79 13.48
C ASP A 99 3.65 -6.50 14.20
N VAL A 100 4.72 -6.54 14.99
CA VAL A 100 5.17 -5.42 15.82
C VAL A 100 6.56 -4.95 15.40
N GLY A 101 6.70 -3.66 15.16
CA GLY A 101 7.96 -3.04 14.77
C GLY A 101 7.78 -1.81 13.88
N THR A 102 8.79 -0.95 13.82
CA THR A 102 8.80 0.27 13.00
C THR A 102 8.66 -0.03 11.50
N GLN A 103 9.05 -1.22 11.08
CA GLN A 103 8.87 -1.72 9.73
C GLN A 103 7.40 -1.93 9.34
N TYR A 104 6.51 -2.10 10.34
CA TYR A 104 5.08 -2.32 10.12
C TYR A 104 4.23 -1.06 10.33
N ARG A 105 4.86 0.11 10.43
CA ARG A 105 4.15 1.39 10.63
C ARG A 105 3.24 1.72 9.44
N SER A 106 2.14 2.41 9.72
CA SER A 106 1.31 2.99 8.67
C SER A 106 1.96 4.27 8.11
N VAL A 107 2.22 4.31 6.80
CA VAL A 107 2.86 5.43 6.12
C VAL A 107 2.43 5.51 4.65
N ILE A 108 2.25 6.75 4.17
CA ILE A 108 2.05 7.10 2.77
C ILE A 108 3.27 7.90 2.34
N PHE A 109 3.98 7.42 1.32
CA PHE A 109 5.07 8.15 0.69
C PHE A 109 4.58 8.82 -0.59
N TYR A 110 4.40 10.15 -0.56
CA TYR A 110 3.89 10.91 -1.71
C TYR A 110 5.03 11.20 -2.71
N HIS A 111 4.73 11.05 -4.01
CA HIS A 111 5.70 11.26 -5.09
C HIS A 111 5.74 12.71 -5.60
N ASP A 112 4.67 13.46 -5.38
CA ASP A 112 4.51 14.85 -5.77
C ASP A 112 3.50 15.57 -4.85
N GLU A 113 3.34 16.88 -5.01
CA GLU A 113 2.42 17.68 -4.19
C GLU A 113 0.93 17.37 -4.50
N GLU A 114 0.60 16.82 -5.68
CA GLU A 114 -0.76 16.41 -5.99
C GLU A 114 -1.16 15.19 -5.15
N GLN A 115 -0.30 14.17 -5.09
CA GLN A 115 -0.48 13.02 -4.20
C GLN A 115 -0.54 13.45 -2.74
N ARG A 116 0.30 14.40 -2.34
CA ARG A 116 0.28 14.92 -0.97
C ARG A 116 -1.08 15.55 -0.63
N ALA A 117 -1.57 16.44 -1.49
CA ALA A 117 -2.86 17.11 -1.28
C ALA A 117 -4.01 16.09 -1.22
N ILE A 118 -4.06 15.14 -2.15
CA ILE A 118 -5.07 14.06 -2.15
C ILE A 118 -4.97 13.21 -0.88
N ALA A 119 -3.76 12.90 -0.41
CA ALA A 119 -3.57 12.13 0.81
C ALA A 119 -4.04 12.89 2.05
N GLU A 120 -3.75 14.19 2.15
CA GLU A 120 -4.24 15.05 3.23
C GLU A 120 -5.79 15.09 3.27
N GLU A 121 -6.43 15.22 2.10
CA GLU A 121 -7.89 15.18 1.98
C GLU A 121 -8.48 13.84 2.44
N VAL A 122 -7.95 12.72 1.94
CA VAL A 122 -8.46 11.39 2.30
C VAL A 122 -8.25 11.10 3.79
N ILE A 123 -7.11 11.50 4.36
CA ILE A 123 -6.87 11.37 5.81
C ILE A 123 -7.93 12.15 6.61
N ALA A 124 -8.24 13.38 6.18
CA ALA A 124 -9.28 14.19 6.83
C ALA A 124 -10.66 13.54 6.72
N GLU A 125 -11.05 13.05 5.55
CA GLU A 125 -12.33 12.36 5.34
C GLU A 125 -12.45 11.08 6.18
N VAL A 126 -11.40 10.26 6.22
CA VAL A 126 -11.38 9.03 7.04
C VAL A 126 -11.50 9.38 8.51
N LYS A 127 -10.82 10.42 8.98
CA LYS A 127 -10.94 10.91 10.36
C LYS A 127 -12.38 11.34 10.67
N ASP A 128 -13.01 12.08 9.77
CA ASP A 128 -14.37 12.60 9.95
C ASP A 128 -15.45 11.51 9.82
N SER A 129 -15.20 10.47 9.04
CA SER A 129 -16.10 9.32 8.88
C SER A 129 -16.30 8.50 10.16
N LYS A 130 -15.39 8.65 11.15
CA LYS A 130 -15.40 7.92 12.43
C LYS A 130 -15.47 6.39 12.28
N ILE A 131 -14.98 5.83 11.17
CA ILE A 131 -14.88 4.37 11.01
C ILE A 131 -13.85 3.75 11.95
N TRP A 132 -12.91 4.56 12.46
CA TRP A 132 -11.89 4.17 13.43
C TRP A 132 -12.17 4.81 14.79
N ASN A 133 -12.06 4.02 15.86
CA ASN A 133 -12.35 4.44 17.23
C ASN A 133 -11.19 5.21 17.90
N ALA A 134 -10.04 5.28 17.23
CA ALA A 134 -8.84 5.95 17.71
C ALA A 134 -8.29 6.90 16.63
N PRO A 135 -7.49 7.92 17.02
CA PRO A 135 -6.89 8.83 16.07
C PRO A 135 -6.03 8.11 15.02
N LEU A 136 -6.11 8.58 13.77
CA LEU A 136 -5.21 8.13 12.72
C LEU A 136 -3.78 8.58 13.04
N ILE A 137 -2.83 7.67 12.90
CA ILE A 137 -1.40 7.93 13.12
C ILE A 137 -0.56 7.67 11.85
N THR A 138 -1.22 7.43 10.72
CA THR A 138 -0.57 7.24 9.42
C THR A 138 0.35 8.42 9.13
N GLN A 139 1.61 8.12 8.85
CA GLN A 139 2.59 9.13 8.45
C GLN A 139 2.36 9.55 7.01
N LEU A 140 2.48 10.84 6.71
CA LEU A 140 2.56 11.36 5.35
C LEU A 140 3.95 11.94 5.14
N GLN A 141 4.75 11.33 4.26
CA GLN A 141 6.16 11.67 4.07
C GLN A 141 6.52 11.76 2.59
N PRO A 142 7.49 12.61 2.20
CA PRO A 142 7.95 12.63 0.82
C PRO A 142 8.65 11.31 0.48
N PHE A 143 8.38 10.78 -0.71
CA PHE A 143 9.10 9.64 -1.24
C PHE A 143 10.57 10.00 -1.49
N ARG A 144 11.50 9.15 -1.00
CA ARG A 144 12.94 9.37 -1.15
C ARG A 144 13.69 8.25 -1.87
N GLY A 145 13.07 7.08 -1.99
CA GLY A 145 13.69 5.89 -2.56
C GLY A 145 12.92 4.64 -2.23
N PHE A 146 13.13 3.60 -3.02
CA PHE A 146 12.52 2.29 -2.86
C PHE A 146 13.56 1.22 -3.12
N PHE A 147 13.64 0.26 -2.21
CA PHE A 147 14.47 -0.92 -2.36
C PHE A 147 13.55 -2.12 -2.54
N ASN A 148 13.61 -2.73 -3.73
CA ASN A 148 12.79 -3.89 -4.01
C ASN A 148 13.14 -5.02 -3.05
N ALA A 149 12.13 -5.65 -2.44
CA ALA A 149 12.36 -6.82 -1.61
C ALA A 149 12.80 -8.00 -2.50
N GLU A 150 13.46 -8.96 -1.87
CA GLU A 150 13.96 -10.16 -2.50
C GLU A 150 12.84 -10.91 -3.26
N GLU A 151 13.18 -11.61 -4.34
CA GLU A 151 12.19 -12.23 -5.25
C GLU A 151 11.19 -13.14 -4.53
N TYR A 152 11.65 -13.84 -3.48
CA TYR A 152 10.80 -14.74 -2.71
C TYR A 152 9.69 -14.01 -1.92
N HIS A 153 9.79 -12.69 -1.72
CA HIS A 153 8.74 -11.87 -1.12
C HIS A 153 7.67 -11.43 -2.13
N GLN A 154 7.97 -11.48 -3.43
CA GLN A 154 7.06 -11.01 -4.48
C GLN A 154 5.99 -12.07 -4.78
N ASN A 155 4.74 -11.62 -4.90
CA ASN A 155 3.56 -12.48 -5.09
C ASN A 155 3.46 -13.58 -4.02
N TYR A 156 3.84 -13.27 -2.78
CA TYR A 156 4.04 -14.29 -1.74
C TYR A 156 2.77 -15.09 -1.47
N PHE A 157 1.63 -14.41 -1.32
CA PHE A 157 0.34 -15.06 -1.06
C PHE A 157 -0.10 -16.00 -2.18
N GLN A 158 0.11 -15.58 -3.44
CA GLN A 158 -0.23 -16.39 -4.62
C GLN A 158 0.64 -17.64 -4.71
N ARG A 159 1.94 -17.52 -4.40
CA ARG A 159 2.91 -18.63 -4.45
C ARG A 159 2.79 -19.57 -3.26
N ASN A 160 2.29 -19.08 -2.12
CA ASN A 160 2.31 -19.78 -0.84
C ASN A 160 0.93 -19.78 -0.14
N PRO A 161 -0.19 -20.09 -0.81
CA PRO A 161 -1.54 -19.87 -0.25
C PRO A 161 -1.85 -20.75 0.97
N TYR A 162 -1.14 -21.87 1.12
CA TYR A 162 -1.33 -22.83 2.21
C TYR A 162 -0.38 -22.63 3.40
N GLN A 163 0.51 -21.62 3.35
CA GLN A 163 1.32 -21.28 4.53
C GLN A 163 0.42 -20.80 5.67
N GLY A 164 0.77 -21.15 6.91
CA GLY A 164 -0.07 -20.83 8.07
C GLY A 164 -0.37 -19.33 8.19
N TYR A 165 0.64 -18.48 7.96
CA TYR A 165 0.44 -17.02 7.94
C TYR A 165 -0.52 -16.57 6.84
N CYS A 166 -0.39 -17.11 5.63
CA CYS A 166 -1.30 -16.83 4.51
C CYS A 166 -2.75 -17.23 4.84
N GLN A 167 -2.96 -18.40 5.43
CA GLN A 167 -4.30 -18.90 5.75
C GLN A 167 -4.97 -18.14 6.90
N VAL A 168 -4.20 -17.78 7.93
CA VAL A 168 -4.73 -17.19 9.16
C VAL A 168 -4.81 -15.67 9.08
N ILE A 169 -3.89 -15.02 8.36
CA ILE A 169 -3.78 -13.55 8.32
C ILE A 169 -4.18 -12.98 6.97
N ILE A 170 -3.60 -13.47 5.86
CA ILE A 170 -3.79 -12.84 4.54
C ILE A 170 -5.16 -13.20 3.94
N ALA A 171 -5.51 -14.49 3.91
CA ALA A 171 -6.73 -14.96 3.27
C ALA A 171 -8.02 -14.34 3.87
N PRO A 172 -8.18 -14.18 5.19
CA PRO A 172 -9.33 -13.48 5.75
C PRO A 172 -9.40 -12.00 5.35
N LYS A 173 -8.25 -11.32 5.30
CA LYS A 173 -8.17 -9.91 4.85
C LYS A 173 -8.57 -9.79 3.38
N VAL A 174 -8.02 -10.65 2.51
CA VAL A 174 -8.37 -10.70 1.08
C VAL A 174 -9.86 -11.01 0.90
N ALA A 175 -10.42 -11.97 1.63
CA ALA A 175 -11.84 -12.31 1.56
C ALA A 175 -12.74 -11.14 1.98
N LYS A 176 -12.39 -10.41 3.06
CA LYS A 176 -13.11 -9.21 3.49
C LYS A 176 -13.01 -8.10 2.43
N PHE A 177 -11.82 -7.87 1.89
CA PHE A 177 -11.58 -6.91 0.82
C PHE A 177 -12.43 -7.20 -0.42
N ARG A 178 -12.44 -8.45 -0.92
CA ARG A 178 -13.24 -8.85 -2.09
C ARG A 178 -14.74 -8.59 -1.90
N LYS A 179 -15.26 -8.81 -0.70
CA LYS A 179 -16.67 -8.52 -0.37
C LYS A 179 -16.98 -7.02 -0.40
N MET A 180 -16.03 -6.19 0.04
CA MET A 180 -16.21 -4.75 0.15
C MET A 180 -16.01 -4.01 -1.17
N TYR A 181 -15.17 -4.55 -2.06
CA TYR A 181 -14.74 -3.89 -3.29
C TYR A 181 -15.04 -4.70 -4.56
N LEU A 182 -16.11 -5.49 -4.55
CA LEU A 182 -16.47 -6.40 -5.65
C LEU A 182 -16.44 -5.73 -7.03
N GLU A 183 -16.99 -4.53 -7.15
CA GLU A 183 -17.06 -3.76 -8.41
C GLU A 183 -15.69 -3.23 -8.88
N ARG A 184 -14.70 -3.21 -7.98
CA ARG A 184 -13.33 -2.76 -8.25
C ARG A 184 -12.36 -3.92 -8.48
N LEU A 185 -12.82 -5.17 -8.40
CA LEU A 185 -11.97 -6.32 -8.69
C LEU A 185 -11.70 -6.43 -10.18
N LYS A 186 -10.52 -6.95 -10.53
CA LYS A 186 -10.23 -7.41 -11.89
C LYS A 186 -11.22 -8.51 -12.26
N SER A 187 -11.84 -8.38 -13.43
CA SER A 187 -12.53 -9.50 -14.06
C SER A 187 -11.49 -10.47 -14.59
N TYR A 188 -11.29 -11.60 -13.92
CA TYR A 188 -10.64 -12.75 -14.55
C TYR A 188 -11.72 -13.42 -15.42
N GLY A 189 -11.61 -13.22 -16.73
CA GLY A 189 -12.45 -13.90 -17.73
C GLY A 189 -12.03 -15.36 -17.90
#